data_AF-A0AAN8KBX0-F1
#
_entry.id   AF-A0AAN8KBX0-F1
#
_cell.length_a   1.000
_cell.length_b   1.000
_cell.length_c   1.000
_cell.angle_alpha   90.00
_cell.angle_beta   90.00
_cell.angle_gamma   90.00
#
_symmetry.space_group_name_H-M   'P 1'
#
loop_
_entity.id
_entity.type
_entity.pdbx_description
1 polymer ?
#
loop_
_entity_poly.entity_id
_entity_poly.type
_entity_poly.pdbx_seq_one_letter_code
_entity_poly.pdbx_strand_id
1 'polypeptide(L)'
;MKNLLANVKTGGMAGKDLVHKKMIDRKMKRSEEEEKRRRIAAEEKENFDNRITTDDLFPSGETAVEDESCYDPDFITLDRSTKVRKPDFVTLHLPRNFLHSPLVTITADRTRTSNSHLALIATSLLKLAGANAASVVHSRESIRRYRMANRVTEAQKLKDSFISSTKNDKPCLALHWDEKIMKMATGNKMDQLAVVVTGGVSHKEGKLLAAVPIADGCGATIANKVNSVVDDWELKEFIIGLVFDTTSSNTGIYHGAAIRLEAHFNRKLMWLACRHHIAELLLGAAWEALFGDSSSKDNLFFKDFSAKWPTLQRGSPRVLTISDPWLIQEKKNTVLFLQSCVSFVRDDYQEAVQLGLVMLGAIDAETYTWHRPGTFHHARWMSHLLYVPKMLSFADECGYDTDMVEKLSVFVLYTSLFYLPYWLRVNSATDAPMNDLEFLQTNAHLPMMIDVPSDYLRDVAESVVEKLKRHTWYLSEELAVLTLFSDSSSSTDKLQVAQKLSTTDHPTEFIIGKPQLPTVAADSAISDFIDPNSWMLFDVMHFDNSWMSENPSTWKENPSYLAAQNILKPLKVVNDPAERAVKLFSDFIDIITHDEDNRASLLQVVEAHRGRVKGRRKLDFFNV
;
A
#
# COMPACT_ATOMS: atom_id res chain seq x y z
N MET A 1 49.29 -29.39 14.78
CA MET A 1 48.81 -30.69 14.24
C MET A 1 48.46 -30.51 12.77
N LYS A 2 49.48 -30.55 11.91
CA LYS A 2 49.35 -30.80 10.47
C LYS A 2 49.44 -32.32 10.28
N ASN A 3 48.67 -32.86 9.34
CA ASN A 3 48.60 -34.28 8.94
C ASN A 3 47.79 -35.20 9.86
N LEU A 4 46.48 -35.24 9.63
CA LEU A 4 45.64 -36.45 9.75
C LEU A 4 44.24 -36.03 9.30
N LEU A 5 43.89 -36.39 8.05
CA LEU A 5 42.54 -36.59 7.49
C LEU A 5 42.63 -36.60 5.95
N ALA A 6 43.59 -37.34 5.41
CA ALA A 6 43.53 -37.83 4.04
C ALA A 6 42.92 -39.24 4.12
N ASN A 7 41.85 -39.47 3.36
CA ASN A 7 41.07 -40.71 3.22
C ASN A 7 39.91 -40.92 4.20
N VAL A 8 38.83 -40.14 4.00
CA VAL A 8 37.45 -40.63 4.18
C VAL A 8 36.69 -40.38 2.89
N LYS A 9 36.18 -41.46 2.28
CA LYS A 9 35.32 -41.42 1.09
C LYS A 9 34.08 -40.55 1.37
N THR A 10 33.89 -39.48 0.63
CA THR A 10 32.66 -38.68 0.67
C THR A 10 31.59 -39.31 -0.22
N GLY A 11 30.73 -40.12 0.39
CA GLY A 11 29.34 -40.27 -0.05
C GLY A 11 28.55 -38.99 0.26
N GLY A 12 27.47 -38.75 -0.48
CA GLY A 12 26.79 -37.46 -0.61
C GLY A 12 26.40 -36.76 0.70
N MET A 13 27.11 -35.68 1.03
CA MET A 13 26.66 -34.59 1.94
C MET A 13 27.36 -33.24 1.65
N ALA A 14 27.85 -32.99 0.42
CA ALA A 14 28.61 -31.77 0.11
C ALA A 14 27.77 -30.47 0.01
N GLY A 15 26.45 -30.58 -0.20
CA GLY A 15 25.57 -29.43 -0.43
C GLY A 15 25.23 -28.61 0.83
N LYS A 16 25.03 -29.27 1.98
CA LYS A 16 24.64 -28.58 3.23
C LYS A 16 25.83 -27.87 3.90
N ASP A 17 27.03 -28.45 3.82
CA ASP A 17 28.24 -27.86 4.41
C ASP A 17 28.73 -26.62 3.65
N LEU A 18 28.56 -26.58 2.31
CA LEU A 18 28.85 -25.38 1.52
C LEU A 18 27.88 -24.22 1.84
N VAL A 19 26.61 -24.54 2.08
CA VAL A 19 25.60 -23.54 2.47
C VAL A 19 25.86 -23.01 3.88
N HIS A 20 26.26 -23.89 4.82
CA HIS A 20 26.62 -23.49 6.18
C HIS A 20 27.88 -22.62 6.21
N LYS A 21 28.91 -22.98 5.41
CA LYS A 21 30.13 -22.17 5.28
C LYS A 21 29.85 -20.79 4.67
N LYS A 22 29.04 -20.72 3.60
CA LYS A 22 28.57 -19.45 3.02
C LYS A 22 27.75 -18.60 4.00
N MET A 23 26.99 -19.24 4.90
CA MET A 23 26.23 -18.56 5.95
C MET A 23 27.16 -17.95 7.02
N ILE A 24 28.20 -18.68 7.45
CA ILE A 24 29.19 -18.20 8.42
C ILE A 24 30.02 -17.04 7.82
N ASP A 25 30.47 -17.16 6.57
CA ASP A 25 31.24 -16.11 5.89
C ASP A 25 30.41 -14.82 5.72
N ARG A 26 29.10 -14.95 5.42
CA ARG A 26 28.16 -13.81 5.38
C ARG A 26 27.96 -13.17 6.76
N LYS A 27 27.97 -13.97 7.84
CA LYS A 27 27.81 -13.48 9.21
C LYS A 27 29.06 -12.74 9.70
N MET A 28 30.24 -13.24 9.35
CA MET A 28 31.53 -12.60 9.61
C MET A 28 31.64 -11.24 8.88
N LYS A 29 31.33 -11.20 7.57
CA LYS A 29 31.31 -9.94 6.81
C LYS A 29 30.34 -8.89 7.37
N ARG A 30 29.14 -9.31 7.81
CA ARG A 30 28.18 -8.40 8.47
C ARG A 30 28.72 -7.83 9.78
N SER A 31 29.44 -8.64 10.56
CA SER A 31 30.06 -8.18 11.82
C SER A 31 31.16 -7.15 11.57
N GLU A 32 32.01 -7.37 10.57
CA GLU A 32 33.07 -6.43 10.18
C GLU A 32 32.49 -5.10 9.62
N GLU A 33 31.44 -5.18 8.81
CA GLU A 33 30.74 -3.98 8.30
C GLU A 33 30.04 -3.20 9.41
N GLU A 34 29.47 -3.88 10.40
CA GLU A 34 28.83 -3.24 11.56
C GLU A 34 29.87 -2.54 12.45
N GLU A 35 31.03 -3.15 12.66
CA GLU A 35 32.12 -2.53 13.42
C GLU A 35 32.69 -1.29 12.70
N LYS A 36 32.83 -1.36 11.37
CA LYS A 36 33.24 -0.21 10.56
C LYS A 36 32.23 0.94 10.63
N ARG A 37 30.92 0.64 10.62
CA ARG A 37 29.85 1.64 10.79
C ARG A 37 29.87 2.27 12.19
N ARG A 38 30.17 1.49 13.24
CA ARG A 38 30.31 2.02 14.61
C ARG A 38 31.50 2.98 14.73
N ARG A 39 32.61 2.72 14.05
CA ARG A 39 33.77 3.63 14.03
C ARG A 39 33.44 4.96 13.33
N ILE A 40 32.81 4.91 12.15
CA ILE A 40 32.40 6.13 11.42
C ILE A 40 31.41 6.96 12.24
N ALA A 41 30.43 6.32 12.89
CA ALA A 41 29.46 7.03 13.73
C ALA A 41 30.09 7.64 15.00
N ALA A 42 31.16 7.04 15.52
CA ALA A 42 31.93 7.61 16.63
C ALA A 42 32.73 8.85 16.19
N GLU A 43 33.38 8.79 15.01
CA GLU A 43 34.10 9.92 14.42
C GLU A 43 33.17 11.10 14.05
N GLU A 44 31.96 10.81 13.55
CA GLU A 44 30.95 11.84 13.25
C GLU A 44 30.41 12.53 14.52
N LYS A 45 30.26 11.76 15.61
CA LYS A 45 29.83 12.30 16.90
C LYS A 45 30.90 13.19 17.53
N GLU A 46 32.16 12.79 17.43
CA GLU A 46 33.31 13.58 17.92
C GLU A 46 33.46 14.89 17.12
N ASN A 47 33.21 14.87 15.80
CA ASN A 47 33.19 16.08 14.96
C ASN A 47 31.99 17.00 15.22
N PHE A 48 30.85 16.46 15.68
CA PHE A 48 29.66 17.24 16.02
C PHE A 48 29.82 17.94 17.38
N ASP A 49 30.36 17.25 18.37
CA ASP A 49 30.59 17.82 19.70
C ASP A 49 31.66 18.93 19.66
N ASN A 50 32.63 18.86 18.74
CA ASN A 50 33.63 19.91 18.51
C ASN A 50 33.09 21.18 17.80
N ARG A 51 31.85 21.16 17.26
CA ARG A 51 31.25 22.32 16.56
C ARG A 51 30.33 23.18 17.44
N ILE A 52 30.06 22.78 18.68
CA ILE A 52 29.07 23.44 19.56
C ILE A 52 29.68 24.53 20.46
N THR A 53 31.00 24.78 20.39
CA THR A 53 31.67 25.73 21.30
C THR A 53 32.02 27.11 20.72
N THR A 54 31.47 27.53 19.58
CA THR A 54 31.71 28.90 19.07
C THR A 54 30.47 29.51 18.41
N ASP A 55 29.95 30.55 19.10
CA ASP A 55 29.14 31.71 18.69
C ASP A 55 28.19 31.62 17.47
N ASP A 56 26.93 32.05 17.66
CA ASP A 56 26.47 33.26 16.96
C ASP A 56 25.17 33.87 17.54
N LEU A 57 25.26 35.19 17.71
CA LEU A 57 24.28 36.13 18.25
C LEU A 57 23.25 36.58 17.20
N PHE A 58 22.04 36.87 17.66
CA PHE A 58 20.97 37.56 16.92
C PHE A 58 21.38 38.95 16.43
N PRO A 59 20.84 39.41 15.28
CA PRO A 59 20.44 40.80 15.15
C PRO A 59 18.98 40.97 14.73
N SER A 60 18.34 41.90 15.43
CA SER A 60 17.06 42.56 15.18
C SER A 60 17.09 43.46 13.92
N GLY A 61 15.96 43.59 13.23
CA GLY A 61 15.73 44.67 12.26
C GLY A 61 14.42 44.51 11.50
N GLU A 62 13.43 45.33 11.83
CA GLU A 62 12.15 45.47 11.14
C GLU A 62 12.31 46.15 9.76
N THR A 63 11.44 45.80 8.82
CA THR A 63 10.69 46.80 8.03
C THR A 63 9.47 46.15 7.40
N ALA A 64 8.31 46.76 7.66
CA ALA A 64 7.03 46.41 7.10
C ALA A 64 6.93 46.84 5.64
N VAL A 65 6.40 45.96 4.79
CA VAL A 65 5.84 46.34 3.49
C VAL A 65 4.46 45.70 3.43
N GLU A 66 3.44 46.55 3.52
CA GLU A 66 2.06 46.22 3.20
C GLU A 66 1.96 46.03 1.68
N ASP A 67 1.39 44.91 1.23
CA ASP A 67 0.55 44.96 0.04
C ASP A 67 -0.53 43.88 0.08
N GLU A 68 -1.75 44.34 -0.20
CA GLU A 68 -3.02 43.65 -0.05
C GLU A 68 -3.31 42.69 -1.21
N SER A 69 -3.76 41.48 -0.89
CA SER A 69 -5.01 40.88 -1.41
C SER A 69 -5.05 39.37 -1.11
N CYS A 70 -5.19 39.01 0.16
CA CYS A 70 -5.60 37.65 0.51
C CYS A 70 -7.11 37.53 0.30
N TYR A 71 -7.51 37.13 -0.91
CA TYR A 71 -8.88 36.69 -1.14
C TYR A 71 -9.09 35.38 -0.37
N ASP A 72 -9.82 35.45 0.76
CA ASP A 72 -10.21 34.28 1.55
C ASP A 72 -11.53 33.71 0.98
N PRO A 73 -11.49 32.56 0.27
CA PRO A 73 -12.69 31.93 -0.28
C PRO A 73 -13.63 31.34 0.79
N ASP A 74 -13.28 31.38 2.08
CA ASP A 74 -14.08 30.82 3.19
C ASP A 74 -15.14 31.78 3.78
N PHE A 75 -15.35 32.96 3.20
CA PHE A 75 -16.35 33.91 3.69
C PHE A 75 -17.77 33.55 3.22
N ILE A 76 -18.55 32.91 4.09
CA ILE A 76 -19.98 32.64 3.86
C ILE A 76 -20.74 33.98 3.97
N THR A 77 -21.27 34.47 2.84
CA THR A 77 -22.36 35.44 2.87
C THR A 77 -23.66 34.70 3.14
N LEU A 78 -24.11 34.69 4.39
CA LEU A 78 -25.55 34.51 4.67
C LEU A 78 -26.31 35.61 3.92
N ASP A 79 -27.45 35.23 3.39
CA ASP A 79 -28.35 35.97 2.50
C ASP A 79 -28.28 37.50 2.65
N ARG A 80 -28.19 38.22 1.52
CA ARG A 80 -28.09 39.69 1.47
C ARG A 80 -29.44 40.30 1.86
N SER A 81 -29.76 40.25 3.14
CA SER A 81 -30.88 40.94 3.76
C SER A 81 -30.32 41.82 4.87
N THR A 82 -30.21 43.13 4.58
CA THR A 82 -29.74 44.23 5.44
C THR A 82 -28.30 44.13 5.97
N LYS A 83 -27.46 45.13 5.62
CA LYS A 83 -26.11 45.33 6.19
C LYS A 83 -26.24 45.69 7.69
N VAL A 84 -26.50 44.71 8.54
CA VAL A 84 -26.34 44.84 9.98
C VAL A 84 -24.83 44.88 10.25
N ARG A 85 -24.35 45.95 10.92
CA ARG A 85 -22.97 46.03 11.39
C ARG A 85 -22.75 44.82 12.30
N LYS A 86 -21.88 43.88 11.87
CA LYS A 86 -21.56 42.71 12.68
C LYS A 86 -20.99 43.21 14.02
N PRO A 87 -21.40 42.64 15.16
CA PRO A 87 -20.89 43.07 16.45
C PRO A 87 -19.37 42.89 16.50
N ASP A 88 -18.66 43.85 17.08
CA ASP A 88 -17.19 43.80 17.21
C ASP A 88 -16.74 42.63 18.11
N PHE A 89 -17.64 42.12 18.96
CA PHE A 89 -17.41 40.98 19.86
C PHE A 89 -18.54 39.96 19.78
N VAL A 90 -18.18 38.69 19.88
CA VAL A 90 -19.13 37.56 20.00
C VAL A 90 -19.07 37.03 21.42
N THR A 91 -20.23 36.86 22.06
CA THR A 91 -20.31 36.24 23.38
C THR A 91 -20.35 34.72 23.23
N LEU A 92 -19.40 34.02 23.85
CA LEU A 92 -19.32 32.56 23.85
C LEU A 92 -19.45 32.03 25.28
N HIS A 93 -20.33 31.06 25.49
CA HIS A 93 -20.45 30.36 26.76
C HIS A 93 -19.51 29.16 26.77
N LEU A 94 -18.38 29.28 27.47
CA LEU A 94 -17.38 28.23 27.57
C LEU A 94 -17.46 27.54 28.94
N PRO A 95 -17.60 26.21 29.00
CA PRO A 95 -17.56 25.47 30.27
C PRO A 95 -16.21 25.65 30.99
N ARG A 96 -16.23 25.67 32.33
CA ARG A 96 -15.01 25.74 33.19
C ARG A 96 -13.96 24.68 32.84
N ASN A 97 -14.40 23.49 32.44
CA ASN A 97 -13.55 22.36 32.06
C ASN A 97 -13.68 22.05 30.56
N PHE A 98 -13.75 23.06 29.68
CA PHE A 98 -13.95 22.82 28.24
C PHE A 98 -12.89 21.90 27.60
N LEU A 99 -11.66 21.86 28.13
CA LEU A 99 -10.59 20.95 27.68
C LEU A 99 -10.81 19.49 28.09
N HIS A 100 -11.83 19.19 28.90
CA HIS A 100 -12.31 17.83 29.12
C HIS A 100 -13.14 17.31 27.93
N SER A 101 -13.59 18.20 27.04
CA SER A 101 -14.40 17.80 25.88
C SER A 101 -13.60 16.88 24.93
N PRO A 102 -14.15 15.70 24.57
CA PRO A 102 -13.57 14.84 23.55
C PRO A 102 -13.30 15.57 22.23
N LEU A 103 -14.17 16.51 21.86
CA LEU A 103 -14.02 17.34 20.66
C LEU A 103 -12.65 18.03 20.64
N VAL A 104 -12.29 18.71 21.74
CA VAL A 104 -11.03 19.45 21.81
C VAL A 104 -9.85 18.49 21.92
N THR A 105 -9.94 17.48 22.77
CA THR A 105 -8.82 16.56 23.03
C THR A 105 -8.45 15.72 21.81
N ILE A 106 -9.45 15.23 21.06
CA ILE A 106 -9.21 14.38 19.88
C ILE A 106 -8.74 15.24 18.70
N THR A 107 -9.24 16.47 18.55
CA THR A 107 -8.67 17.40 17.55
C THR A 107 -7.20 17.70 17.86
N ALA A 108 -6.84 17.91 19.13
CA ALA A 108 -5.45 18.07 19.55
C ALA A 108 -4.60 16.82 19.30
N ASP A 109 -5.18 15.63 19.49
CA ASP A 109 -4.56 14.34 19.15
C ASP A 109 -4.26 14.24 17.65
N ARG A 110 -5.27 14.45 16.79
CA ARG A 110 -5.12 14.40 15.34
C ARG A 110 -4.06 15.37 14.81
N THR A 111 -4.02 16.58 15.36
CA THR A 111 -3.08 17.64 14.96
C THR A 111 -1.69 17.49 15.58
N ARG A 112 -1.45 16.43 16.37
CA ARG A 112 -0.20 16.19 17.09
C ARG A 112 0.17 17.32 18.06
N THR A 113 -0.82 18.06 18.53
CA THR A 113 -0.62 19.15 19.49
C THR A 113 -0.21 18.56 20.84
N SER A 114 0.94 18.99 21.36
CA SER A 114 1.43 18.56 22.68
C SER A 114 0.52 19.09 23.81
N ASN A 115 0.56 18.45 24.98
CA ASN A 115 -0.20 18.93 26.14
C ASN A 115 0.18 20.38 26.52
N SER A 116 1.45 20.73 26.39
CA SER A 116 1.95 22.08 26.68
C SER A 116 1.49 23.08 25.62
N HIS A 117 1.51 22.72 24.34
CA HIS A 117 1.02 23.59 23.27
C HIS A 117 -0.48 23.84 23.39
N LEU A 118 -1.27 22.80 23.69
CA LEU A 118 -2.71 22.97 23.89
C LEU A 118 -3.00 23.88 25.09
N ALA A 119 -2.26 23.71 26.19
CA ALA A 119 -2.37 24.61 27.35
C ALA A 119 -2.03 26.06 26.98
N LEU A 120 -0.97 26.27 26.19
CA LEU A 120 -0.54 27.60 25.76
C LEU A 120 -1.58 28.27 24.85
N ILE A 121 -2.08 27.55 23.84
CA ILE A 121 -3.13 28.03 22.93
C ILE A 121 -4.38 28.40 23.73
N ALA A 122 -4.83 27.52 24.63
CA ALA A 122 -5.96 27.78 25.50
C ALA A 122 -5.74 29.02 26.38
N THR A 123 -4.55 29.17 26.96
CA THR A 123 -4.19 30.33 27.79
C THR A 123 -4.26 31.63 27.01
N SER A 124 -3.73 31.66 25.78
CA SER A 124 -3.74 32.85 24.93
C SER A 124 -5.16 33.28 24.56
N LEU A 125 -6.03 32.32 24.20
CA LEU A 125 -7.43 32.60 23.90
C LEU A 125 -8.20 33.10 25.12
N LEU A 126 -7.97 32.50 26.30
CA LEU A 126 -8.60 32.94 27.55
C LEU A 126 -8.16 34.35 27.95
N LYS A 127 -6.86 34.68 27.78
CA LYS A 127 -6.35 36.04 28.01
C LYS A 127 -6.98 37.05 27.06
N LEU A 128 -7.10 36.71 25.78
CA LEU A 128 -7.76 37.57 24.78
C LEU A 128 -9.23 37.81 25.15
N ALA A 129 -9.92 36.79 25.66
CA ALA A 129 -11.31 36.88 26.12
C ALA A 129 -11.47 37.57 27.49
N GLY A 130 -10.39 38.02 28.13
CA GLY A 130 -10.43 38.65 29.47
C GLY A 130 -10.79 37.68 30.61
N ALA A 131 -10.65 36.36 30.40
CA ALA A 131 -10.98 35.36 31.40
C ALA A 131 -9.93 35.29 32.52
N ASN A 132 -10.38 35.09 33.76
CA ASN A 132 -9.50 34.86 34.90
C ASN A 132 -8.92 33.44 34.85
N ALA A 133 -7.60 33.29 34.92
CA ALA A 133 -6.94 31.97 34.91
C ALA A 133 -7.45 31.01 36.00
N ALA A 134 -7.87 31.52 37.17
CA ALA A 134 -8.41 30.70 38.26
C ALA A 134 -9.81 30.14 37.98
N SER A 135 -10.56 30.75 37.06
CA SER A 135 -11.93 30.33 36.75
C SER A 135 -11.98 29.18 35.74
N VAL A 136 -10.86 28.78 35.13
CA VAL A 136 -10.81 27.78 34.03
C VAL A 136 -9.71 26.75 34.22
N VAL A 137 -10.01 25.46 34.05
CA VAL A 137 -9.02 24.37 34.19
C VAL A 137 -8.30 24.15 32.87
N HIS A 138 -7.03 24.57 32.80
CA HIS A 138 -6.22 24.50 31.58
C HIS A 138 -4.75 24.09 31.80
N SER A 139 -4.43 23.50 32.96
CA SER A 139 -3.08 23.02 33.23
C SER A 139 -2.71 21.83 32.34
N ARG A 140 -1.40 21.74 32.01
CA ARG A 140 -0.83 20.64 31.22
C ARG A 140 -1.24 19.25 31.76
N GLU A 141 -1.21 19.08 33.08
CA GLU A 141 -1.47 17.78 33.71
C GLU A 141 -2.97 17.42 33.69
N SER A 142 -3.86 18.40 33.85
CA SER A 142 -5.30 18.16 33.69
C SER A 142 -5.63 17.78 32.25
N ILE A 143 -5.05 18.49 31.26
CA ILE A 143 -5.19 18.14 29.84
C ILE A 143 -4.70 16.71 29.56
N ARG A 144 -3.53 16.33 30.11
CA ARG A 144 -2.97 14.99 29.95
C ARG A 144 -3.96 13.91 30.43
N ARG A 145 -4.49 14.07 31.65
CA ARG A 145 -5.46 13.14 32.24
C ARG A 145 -6.76 13.07 31.43
N TYR A 146 -7.29 14.22 31.01
CA TYR A 146 -8.51 14.29 30.19
C TYR A 146 -8.31 13.61 28.84
N ARG A 147 -7.18 13.85 28.15
CA ARG A 147 -6.86 13.16 26.89
C ARG A 147 -6.77 11.65 27.08
N MET A 148 -6.09 11.18 28.14
CA MET A 148 -5.98 9.74 28.39
C MET A 148 -7.34 9.10 28.61
N ALA A 149 -8.20 9.70 29.44
CA ALA A 149 -9.55 9.20 29.68
C ALA A 149 -10.41 9.22 28.41
N ASN A 150 -10.43 10.36 27.70
CA ASN A 150 -11.23 10.51 26.48
C ASN A 150 -10.81 9.52 25.39
N ARG A 151 -9.51 9.26 25.21
CA ARG A 151 -9.04 8.25 24.24
C ARG A 151 -9.65 6.88 24.51
N VAL A 152 -9.54 6.40 25.75
CA VAL A 152 -10.05 5.07 26.14
C VAL A 152 -11.56 5.02 25.99
N THR A 153 -12.28 6.02 26.54
CA THR A 153 -13.75 6.06 26.47
C THR A 153 -14.26 6.16 25.03
N GLU A 154 -13.68 7.02 24.20
CA GLU A 154 -14.14 7.20 22.82
C GLU A 154 -13.70 6.04 21.91
N ALA A 155 -12.51 5.46 22.11
CA ALA A 155 -12.10 4.25 21.40
C ALA A 155 -13.05 3.08 21.71
N GLN A 156 -13.44 2.90 22.97
CA GLN A 156 -14.40 1.86 23.36
C GLN A 156 -15.78 2.11 22.71
N LYS A 157 -16.29 3.34 22.74
CA LYS A 157 -17.56 3.69 22.06
C LYS A 157 -17.51 3.39 20.55
N LEU A 158 -16.39 3.70 19.90
CA LEU A 158 -16.19 3.41 18.48
C LEU A 158 -16.18 1.91 18.21
N LYS A 159 -15.52 1.12 19.07
CA LYS A 159 -15.50 -0.34 18.99
C LYS A 159 -16.90 -0.92 19.19
N ASP A 160 -17.60 -0.56 20.26
CA ASP A 160 -18.94 -1.06 20.57
C ASP A 160 -19.94 -0.72 19.45
N SER A 161 -19.86 0.50 18.92
CA SER A 161 -20.67 0.93 17.77
C SER A 161 -20.37 0.11 16.52
N PHE A 162 -19.09 -0.18 16.26
CA PHE A 162 -18.69 -0.99 15.12
C PHE A 162 -19.23 -2.41 15.25
N ILE A 163 -18.97 -3.09 16.38
CA ILE A 163 -19.46 -4.45 16.67
C ILE A 163 -20.99 -4.52 16.51
N SER A 164 -21.71 -3.55 17.08
CA SER A 164 -23.18 -3.50 16.98
C SER A 164 -23.64 -3.36 15.52
N SER A 165 -22.99 -2.50 14.73
CA SER A 165 -23.32 -2.36 13.31
C SER A 165 -23.01 -3.63 12.52
N THR A 166 -21.86 -4.28 12.78
CA THR A 166 -21.46 -5.52 12.11
C THR A 166 -22.45 -6.65 12.39
N LYS A 167 -22.91 -6.80 13.63
CA LYS A 167 -23.91 -7.83 13.98
C LYS A 167 -25.26 -7.60 13.30
N ASN A 168 -25.65 -6.34 13.10
CA ASN A 168 -26.90 -5.99 12.42
C ASN A 168 -26.81 -6.18 10.90
N ASP A 169 -25.74 -5.66 10.30
CA ASP A 169 -25.57 -5.63 8.85
C ASP A 169 -25.06 -6.96 8.28
N LYS A 170 -24.41 -7.79 9.13
CA LYS A 170 -23.74 -9.05 8.79
C LYS A 170 -22.87 -8.93 7.53
N PRO A 171 -21.91 -7.99 7.51
CA PRO A 171 -21.12 -7.73 6.32
C PRO A 171 -20.14 -8.89 6.05
N CYS A 172 -19.74 -9.02 4.79
CA CYS A 172 -18.58 -9.82 4.41
C CYS A 172 -17.31 -8.96 4.53
N LEU A 173 -16.35 -9.40 5.34
CA LEU A 173 -15.13 -8.67 5.66
C LEU A 173 -13.87 -9.40 5.17
N ALA A 174 -12.93 -8.66 4.59
CA ALA A 174 -11.57 -9.13 4.35
C ALA A 174 -10.65 -8.66 5.49
N LEU A 175 -9.86 -9.58 6.03
CA LEU A 175 -8.91 -9.32 7.11
C LEU A 175 -7.52 -9.05 6.54
N HIS A 176 -6.98 -7.89 6.86
CA HIS A 176 -5.67 -7.41 6.42
C HIS A 176 -4.71 -7.36 7.60
N TRP A 177 -3.45 -7.73 7.36
CA TRP A 177 -2.38 -7.46 8.31
C TRP A 177 -1.07 -7.11 7.60
N ASP A 178 -0.25 -6.30 8.26
CA ASP A 178 1.08 -5.94 7.78
C ASP A 178 2.02 -5.71 8.96
N GLU A 179 3.29 -6.05 8.78
CA GLU A 179 4.32 -5.98 9.81
C GLU A 179 5.46 -5.06 9.40
N LYS A 180 5.95 -4.26 10.35
CA LYS A 180 7.09 -3.39 10.09
C LYS A 180 7.99 -3.24 11.31
N ILE A 181 9.28 -3.46 11.09
CA ILE A 181 10.31 -3.14 12.09
C ILE A 181 10.37 -1.62 12.28
N MET A 182 10.07 -1.15 13.47
CA MET A 182 10.17 0.27 13.85
C MET A 182 11.20 0.47 14.94
N LYS A 183 11.91 1.60 14.87
CA LYS A 183 12.83 2.04 15.93
C LYS A 183 12.05 2.94 16.90
N MET A 184 11.96 2.53 18.15
CA MET A 184 11.32 3.28 19.23
C MET A 184 12.23 4.42 19.71
N ALA A 185 11.68 5.42 20.40
CA ALA A 185 12.48 6.48 21.06
C ALA A 185 13.55 5.92 22.02
N THR A 186 13.31 4.75 22.61
CA THR A 186 14.27 4.05 23.48
C THR A 186 15.48 3.49 22.72
N GLY A 187 15.47 3.53 21.38
CA GLY A 187 16.51 2.97 20.51
C GLY A 187 16.30 1.51 20.13
N ASN A 188 15.40 0.81 20.81
CA ASN A 188 15.06 -0.59 20.52
C ASN A 188 14.29 -0.71 19.20
N LYS A 189 14.55 -1.79 18.48
CA LYS A 189 13.77 -2.17 17.29
C LYS A 189 12.73 -3.19 17.71
N MET A 190 11.48 -2.96 17.30
CA MET A 190 10.38 -3.88 17.53
C MET A 190 9.55 -4.02 16.26
N ASP A 191 9.06 -5.21 16.02
CA ASP A 191 8.07 -5.47 14.99
C ASP A 191 6.73 -4.89 15.43
N GLN A 192 6.07 -4.18 14.52
CA GLN A 192 4.77 -3.58 14.75
C GLN A 192 3.79 -4.18 13.75
N LEU A 193 2.71 -4.73 14.28
CA LEU A 193 1.66 -5.38 13.51
C LEU A 193 0.46 -4.45 13.41
N ALA A 194 0.05 -4.13 12.19
CA ALA A 194 -1.24 -3.54 11.92
C ALA A 194 -2.25 -4.63 11.57
N VAL A 195 -3.47 -4.52 12.10
CA VAL A 195 -4.60 -5.38 11.79
C VAL A 195 -5.78 -4.50 11.39
N VAL A 196 -6.31 -4.73 10.19
CA VAL A 196 -7.34 -3.90 9.56
C VAL A 196 -8.38 -4.82 8.94
N VAL A 197 -9.65 -4.43 8.92
CA VAL A 197 -10.68 -5.11 8.12
C VAL A 197 -11.22 -4.18 7.06
N THR A 198 -11.52 -4.71 5.88
CA THR A 198 -12.23 -3.99 4.82
C THR A 198 -13.49 -4.75 4.43
N GLY A 199 -14.44 -4.06 3.80
CA GLY A 199 -15.73 -4.63 3.41
C GLY A 199 -16.90 -3.97 4.14
N GLY A 200 -18.12 -4.34 3.74
CA GLY A 200 -19.36 -3.71 4.20
C GLY A 200 -19.60 -2.29 3.64
N VAL A 201 -20.83 -1.80 3.78
CA VAL A 201 -21.25 -0.50 3.20
C VAL A 201 -20.52 0.67 3.87
N SER A 202 -20.26 0.57 5.18
CA SER A 202 -19.77 1.67 6.03
C SER A 202 -18.23 1.79 6.10
N HIS A 203 -17.47 0.78 5.66
CA HIS A 203 -16.02 0.70 5.91
C HIS A 203 -15.18 0.31 4.66
N LYS A 204 -15.53 0.89 3.51
CA LYS A 204 -14.85 0.64 2.22
C LYS A 204 -13.35 0.95 2.20
N GLU A 205 -12.90 1.94 2.97
CA GLU A 205 -11.48 2.34 3.07
C GLU A 205 -10.69 1.54 4.13
N GLY A 206 -11.36 0.66 4.86
CA GLY A 206 -10.81 -0.13 5.95
C GLY A 206 -11.06 0.48 7.33
N LYS A 207 -11.23 -0.40 8.32
CA LYS A 207 -11.33 -0.07 9.75
C LYS A 207 -10.10 -0.62 10.47
N LEU A 208 -9.36 0.26 11.14
CA LEU A 208 -8.25 -0.15 12.01
C LEU A 208 -8.79 -0.93 13.21
N LEU A 209 -8.29 -2.14 13.44
CA LEU A 209 -8.60 -2.92 14.65
C LEU A 209 -7.49 -2.80 15.69
N ALA A 210 -6.25 -2.95 15.26
CA ALA A 210 -5.09 -2.86 16.13
C ALA A 210 -3.85 -2.36 15.38
N ALA A 211 -2.96 -1.67 16.09
CA ALA A 211 -1.60 -1.40 15.69
C ALA A 211 -0.71 -1.53 16.92
N VAL A 212 -0.02 -2.67 17.03
CA VAL A 212 0.55 -3.16 18.28
C VAL A 212 1.92 -3.77 18.09
N PRO A 213 2.81 -3.67 19.09
CA PRO A 213 4.10 -4.35 19.06
C PRO A 213 3.90 -5.87 19.11
N ILE A 214 4.76 -6.59 18.40
CA ILE A 214 4.90 -8.04 18.48
C ILE A 214 6.36 -8.41 18.76
N ALA A 215 6.57 -9.61 19.31
CA ALA A 215 7.91 -10.07 19.71
C ALA A 215 8.82 -10.33 18.51
N ASP A 216 8.26 -10.86 17.42
CA ASP A 216 8.93 -11.16 16.16
C ASP A 216 7.91 -11.23 15.01
N GLY A 217 8.39 -11.08 13.77
CA GLY A 217 7.62 -11.30 12.54
C GLY A 217 7.44 -12.78 12.13
N CYS A 218 7.41 -13.72 13.08
CA CYS A 218 7.10 -15.11 12.74
C CYS A 218 5.60 -15.28 12.55
N GLY A 219 5.21 -16.10 11.56
CA GLY A 219 3.80 -16.37 11.24
C GLY A 219 2.94 -16.86 12.43
N ALA A 220 3.55 -17.55 13.40
CA ALA A 220 2.86 -17.95 14.63
C ALA A 220 2.52 -16.75 15.54
N THR A 221 3.47 -15.84 15.74
CA THR A 221 3.30 -14.63 16.56
C THR A 221 2.25 -13.72 15.94
N ILE A 222 2.34 -13.51 14.62
CA ILE A 222 1.36 -12.76 13.83
C ILE A 222 -0.03 -13.37 14.00
N ALA A 223 -0.21 -14.65 13.67
CA ALA A 223 -1.51 -15.31 13.71
C ALA A 223 -2.14 -15.28 15.11
N ASN A 224 -1.37 -15.55 16.15
CA ASN A 224 -1.87 -15.50 17.53
C ASN A 224 -2.38 -14.10 17.89
N LYS A 225 -1.62 -13.05 17.51
CA LYS A 225 -2.03 -11.69 17.80
C LYS A 225 -3.24 -11.26 16.99
N VAL A 226 -3.28 -11.56 15.70
CA VAL A 226 -4.43 -11.30 14.82
C VAL A 226 -5.68 -12.01 15.34
N ASN A 227 -5.60 -13.29 15.72
CA ASN A 227 -6.74 -14.02 16.32
C ASN A 227 -7.26 -13.32 17.58
N SER A 228 -6.37 -12.93 18.50
CA SER A 228 -6.78 -12.22 19.72
C SER A 228 -7.51 -10.91 19.42
N VAL A 229 -7.11 -10.19 18.36
CA VAL A 229 -7.77 -8.95 17.94
C VAL A 229 -9.12 -9.24 17.28
N VAL A 230 -9.21 -10.27 16.45
CA VAL A 230 -10.48 -10.65 15.80
C VAL A 230 -11.50 -11.12 16.83
N ASP A 231 -11.08 -11.90 17.83
CA ASP A 231 -11.92 -12.35 18.93
C ASP A 231 -12.38 -11.18 19.81
N ASP A 232 -11.46 -10.26 20.16
CA ASP A 232 -11.76 -9.06 20.94
C ASP A 232 -12.77 -8.12 20.25
N TRP A 233 -12.79 -8.12 18.91
CA TRP A 233 -13.76 -7.37 18.11
C TRP A 233 -14.97 -8.21 17.66
N GLU A 234 -15.07 -9.47 18.07
CA GLU A 234 -16.17 -10.38 17.75
C GLU A 234 -16.44 -10.52 16.24
N LEU A 235 -15.39 -10.54 15.42
CA LEU A 235 -15.51 -10.50 13.94
C LEU A 235 -15.44 -11.86 13.25
N LYS A 236 -15.19 -12.94 14.02
CA LYS A 236 -14.80 -14.24 13.50
C LYS A 236 -15.70 -14.78 12.38
N GLU A 237 -17.02 -14.65 12.56
CA GLU A 237 -18.04 -15.15 11.64
C GLU A 237 -18.18 -14.31 10.35
N PHE A 238 -17.75 -13.05 10.37
CA PHE A 238 -17.87 -12.11 9.24
C PHE A 238 -16.66 -12.10 8.31
N ILE A 239 -15.52 -12.69 8.73
CA ILE A 239 -14.31 -12.74 7.90
C ILE A 239 -14.44 -13.78 6.78
N ILE A 240 -14.38 -13.34 5.53
CA ILE A 240 -14.51 -14.19 4.33
C ILE A 240 -13.17 -14.41 3.61
N GLY A 241 -12.17 -13.57 3.88
CA GLY A 241 -10.90 -13.59 3.18
C GLY A 241 -9.78 -12.97 3.99
N LEU A 242 -8.56 -13.35 3.62
CA LEU A 242 -7.30 -12.96 4.22
C LEU A 242 -6.47 -12.23 3.18
N VAL A 243 -6.05 -10.99 3.46
CA VAL A 243 -5.25 -10.15 2.57
C VAL A 243 -3.89 -9.91 3.20
N PHE A 244 -2.83 -10.29 2.48
CA PHE A 244 -1.46 -10.30 2.99
C PHE A 244 -0.45 -10.18 1.84
N ASP A 245 0.75 -9.69 2.15
CA ASP A 245 1.90 -9.75 1.25
C ASP A 245 2.44 -11.20 1.12
N THR A 246 3.07 -11.53 0.00
CA THR A 246 3.45 -12.91 -0.32
C THR A 246 4.75 -13.39 0.33
N THR A 247 5.11 -12.83 1.49
CA THR A 247 6.28 -13.23 2.25
C THR A 247 6.10 -14.62 2.88
N SER A 248 7.22 -15.29 3.17
CA SER A 248 7.19 -16.64 3.73
C SER A 248 6.59 -16.72 5.14
N SER A 249 6.68 -15.63 5.93
CA SER A 249 6.06 -15.51 7.26
C SER A 249 4.52 -15.57 7.17
N ASN A 250 3.95 -15.11 6.05
CA ASN A 250 2.51 -15.12 5.83
C ASN A 250 2.03 -16.36 5.05
N THR A 251 2.76 -16.76 4.02
CA THR A 251 2.33 -17.79 3.04
C THR A 251 2.92 -19.19 3.23
N GLY A 252 3.76 -19.39 4.25
CA GLY A 252 4.42 -20.65 4.53
C GLY A 252 3.43 -21.80 4.77
N ILE A 253 3.61 -22.92 4.07
CA ILE A 253 2.66 -24.05 4.07
C ILE A 253 2.43 -24.71 5.44
N TYR A 254 3.40 -24.64 6.36
CA TYR A 254 3.27 -25.25 7.70
C TYR A 254 3.29 -24.22 8.83
N HIS A 255 3.83 -23.03 8.56
CA HIS A 255 4.19 -22.06 9.59
C HIS A 255 3.76 -20.64 9.28
N GLY A 256 3.15 -20.41 8.11
CA GLY A 256 2.66 -19.10 7.71
C GLY A 256 1.52 -18.61 8.60
N ALA A 257 1.34 -17.29 8.68
CA ALA A 257 0.23 -16.69 9.41
C ALA A 257 -1.13 -17.13 8.83
N ALA A 258 -1.29 -17.12 7.51
CA ALA A 258 -2.58 -17.37 6.85
C ALA A 258 -3.14 -18.78 7.16
N ILE A 259 -2.30 -19.82 7.09
CA ILE A 259 -2.75 -21.20 7.42
C ILE A 259 -3.12 -21.35 8.89
N ARG A 260 -2.41 -20.66 9.79
CA ARG A 260 -2.70 -20.70 11.23
C ARG A 260 -3.99 -19.95 11.56
N LEU A 261 -4.23 -18.84 10.88
CA LEU A 261 -5.49 -18.11 10.96
C LEU A 261 -6.62 -19.01 10.51
N GLU A 262 -6.58 -19.54 9.29
CA GLU A 262 -7.62 -20.40 8.74
C GLU A 262 -7.94 -21.61 9.64
N ALA A 263 -6.90 -22.26 10.19
CA ALA A 263 -7.07 -23.32 11.18
C ALA A 263 -7.78 -22.86 12.47
N HIS A 264 -7.51 -21.63 12.94
CA HIS A 264 -8.23 -21.04 14.08
C HIS A 264 -9.68 -20.67 13.75
N PHE A 265 -9.95 -20.19 12.53
CA PHE A 265 -11.31 -19.95 12.04
C PHE A 265 -12.11 -21.25 11.86
N ASN A 266 -11.43 -22.38 11.69
CA ASN A 266 -12.01 -23.70 11.45
C ASN A 266 -12.97 -23.70 10.24
N ARG A 267 -12.61 -22.93 9.21
CA ARG A 267 -13.28 -22.89 7.92
C ARG A 267 -12.31 -22.41 6.85
N LYS A 268 -12.58 -22.77 5.61
CA LYS A 268 -11.83 -22.26 4.46
C LYS A 268 -12.13 -20.76 4.26
N LEU A 269 -11.09 -19.98 3.95
CA LEU A 269 -11.17 -18.55 3.65
C LEU A 269 -10.50 -18.27 2.30
N MET A 270 -10.88 -17.17 1.65
CA MET A 270 -10.18 -16.71 0.45
C MET A 270 -8.78 -16.19 0.80
N TRP A 271 -7.73 -16.76 0.19
CA TRP A 271 -6.36 -16.28 0.33
C TRP A 271 -6.06 -15.20 -0.73
N LEU A 272 -6.41 -13.96 -0.40
CA LEU A 272 -6.29 -12.78 -1.26
C LEU A 272 -4.88 -12.20 -1.20
N ALA A 273 -3.91 -12.92 -1.78
CA ALA A 273 -2.53 -12.45 -1.88
C ALA A 273 -2.47 -11.03 -2.50
N CYS A 274 -1.70 -10.14 -1.90
CA CYS A 274 -1.65 -8.73 -2.28
C CYS A 274 -1.16 -8.56 -3.73
N ARG A 275 -2.03 -8.06 -4.62
CA ARG A 275 -1.71 -7.87 -6.04
C ARG A 275 -0.71 -6.75 -6.30
N HIS A 276 -0.69 -5.70 -5.46
CA HIS A 276 0.38 -4.68 -5.51
C HIS A 276 1.75 -5.32 -5.28
N HIS A 277 1.88 -6.13 -4.22
CA HIS A 277 3.15 -6.79 -3.93
C HIS A 277 3.57 -7.77 -5.04
N ILE A 278 2.63 -8.52 -5.63
CA ILE A 278 2.93 -9.35 -6.82
C ILE A 278 3.47 -8.48 -7.95
N ALA A 279 2.78 -7.40 -8.30
CA ALA A 279 3.20 -6.50 -9.38
C ALA A 279 4.56 -5.81 -9.10
N GLU A 280 4.90 -5.53 -7.84
CA GLU A 280 6.25 -5.07 -7.46
C GLU A 280 7.32 -6.11 -7.78
N LEU A 281 7.06 -7.39 -7.48
CA LEU A 281 7.99 -8.49 -7.79
C LEU A 281 8.18 -8.68 -9.29
N LEU A 282 7.13 -8.48 -10.10
CA LEU A 282 7.23 -8.56 -11.57
C LEU A 282 8.08 -7.42 -12.14
N LEU A 283 7.92 -6.19 -11.65
CA LEU A 283 8.77 -5.06 -12.06
C LEU A 283 10.22 -5.27 -11.64
N GLY A 284 10.43 -5.82 -10.44
CA GLY A 284 11.74 -6.23 -9.96
C GLY A 284 12.39 -7.26 -10.89
N ALA A 285 11.64 -8.27 -11.34
CA ALA A 285 12.12 -9.27 -12.30
C ALA A 285 12.53 -8.66 -13.65
N ALA A 286 11.73 -7.72 -14.16
CA ALA A 286 12.04 -6.98 -15.39
C ALA A 286 13.31 -6.11 -15.22
N TRP A 287 13.48 -5.49 -14.06
CA TRP A 287 14.67 -4.69 -13.74
C TRP A 287 15.93 -5.56 -13.63
N GLU A 288 15.86 -6.66 -12.85
CA GLU A 288 16.95 -7.62 -12.66
C GLU A 288 17.42 -8.21 -14.00
N ALA A 289 16.50 -8.47 -14.94
CA ALA A 289 16.83 -8.99 -16.26
C ALA A 289 17.75 -8.04 -17.07
N LEU A 290 17.58 -6.72 -16.94
CA LEU A 290 18.34 -5.74 -17.72
C LEU A 290 19.57 -5.20 -17.00
N PHE A 291 19.44 -4.98 -15.68
CA PHE A 291 20.43 -4.25 -14.89
C PHE A 291 21.12 -5.11 -13.83
N GLY A 292 20.69 -6.36 -13.66
CA GLY A 292 21.24 -7.31 -12.69
C GLY A 292 20.80 -7.05 -11.24
N ASP A 293 21.26 -7.92 -10.35
CA ASP A 293 20.97 -7.83 -8.91
C ASP A 293 21.71 -6.65 -8.26
N SER A 294 20.98 -5.85 -7.49
CA SER A 294 21.54 -4.81 -6.62
C SER A 294 21.55 -5.28 -5.17
N SER A 295 22.71 -5.17 -4.50
CA SER A 295 22.84 -5.39 -3.05
C SER A 295 22.83 -4.09 -2.24
N SER A 296 22.72 -2.92 -2.89
CA SER A 296 22.69 -1.61 -2.22
C SER A 296 21.29 -1.25 -1.71
N LYS A 297 21.22 -0.36 -0.71
CA LYS A 297 19.94 0.17 -0.20
C LYS A 297 19.29 1.20 -1.14
N ASP A 298 20.13 1.88 -1.91
CA ASP A 298 19.74 2.90 -2.90
C ASP A 298 20.09 2.42 -4.30
N ASN A 299 19.26 2.79 -5.27
CA ASN A 299 19.56 2.53 -6.67
C ASN A 299 20.61 3.56 -7.15
N LEU A 300 21.82 3.09 -7.43
CA LEU A 300 22.95 3.94 -7.81
C LEU A 300 22.66 4.73 -9.09
N PHE A 301 22.01 4.10 -10.07
CA PHE A 301 21.60 4.79 -11.31
C PHE A 301 20.69 5.98 -11.03
N PHE A 302 19.74 5.82 -10.11
CA PHE A 302 18.79 6.89 -9.76
C PHE A 302 19.48 7.98 -8.94
N LYS A 303 20.41 7.61 -8.05
CA LYS A 303 21.20 8.58 -7.30
C LYS A 303 22.05 9.44 -8.23
N ASP A 304 22.75 8.81 -9.18
CA ASP A 304 23.62 9.50 -10.13
C ASP A 304 22.82 10.42 -11.06
N PHE A 305 21.66 9.95 -11.55
CA PHE A 305 20.75 10.78 -12.34
C PHE A 305 20.18 11.95 -11.54
N SER A 306 19.77 11.72 -10.29
CA SER A 306 19.26 12.78 -9.40
C SER A 306 20.30 13.88 -9.16
N ALA A 307 21.59 13.51 -9.07
CA ALA A 307 22.68 14.46 -8.93
C ALA A 307 22.91 15.30 -10.21
N LYS A 308 22.72 14.71 -11.39
CA LYS A 308 22.81 15.41 -12.69
C LYS A 308 21.59 16.29 -12.99
N TRP A 309 20.44 16.02 -12.38
CA TRP A 309 19.18 16.72 -12.67
C TRP A 309 19.25 18.27 -12.74
N PRO A 310 19.94 18.97 -11.82
CA PRO A 310 20.02 20.44 -11.85
C PRO A 310 20.78 20.98 -13.07
N THR A 311 21.67 20.19 -13.68
CA THR A 311 22.51 20.62 -14.81
C THR A 311 21.88 20.35 -16.18
N LEU A 312 20.79 19.57 -16.23
CA LEU A 312 20.11 19.24 -17.48
C LEU A 312 19.41 20.46 -18.07
N GLN A 313 19.63 20.70 -19.36
CA GLN A 313 18.97 21.73 -20.16
C GLN A 313 17.54 21.32 -20.55
N ARG A 314 17.31 20.01 -20.74
CA ARG A 314 15.99 19.42 -21.03
C ARG A 314 15.37 19.88 -22.36
N GLY A 315 16.19 20.29 -23.33
CA GLY A 315 15.73 20.93 -24.57
C GLY A 315 15.30 19.96 -25.68
N SER A 316 15.74 18.70 -25.64
CA SER A 316 15.45 17.71 -26.68
C SER A 316 15.20 16.32 -26.08
N PRO A 317 14.07 16.13 -25.38
CA PRO A 317 13.76 14.86 -24.73
C PRO A 317 13.53 13.74 -25.74
N ARG A 318 14.21 12.60 -25.56
CA ARG A 318 13.95 11.37 -26.31
C ARG A 318 12.60 10.76 -25.91
N VAL A 319 11.91 10.19 -26.90
CA VAL A 319 10.70 9.38 -26.76
C VAL A 319 10.88 8.02 -27.44
N LEU A 320 9.99 7.05 -27.18
CA LEU A 320 10.09 5.73 -27.79
C LEU A 320 9.75 5.80 -29.28
N THR A 321 10.58 5.14 -30.10
CA THR A 321 10.26 4.84 -31.49
C THR A 321 9.77 3.40 -31.58
N ILE A 322 8.51 3.22 -31.97
CA ILE A 322 7.88 1.91 -32.11
C ILE A 322 7.55 1.69 -33.59
N SER A 323 8.22 0.71 -34.20
CA SER A 323 8.09 0.42 -35.63
C SER A 323 7.39 -0.91 -35.92
N ASP A 324 7.37 -1.84 -34.96
CA ASP A 324 6.71 -3.13 -35.12
C ASP A 324 5.18 -2.96 -35.27
N PRO A 325 4.54 -3.56 -36.30
CA PRO A 325 3.12 -3.38 -36.57
C PRO A 325 2.21 -3.81 -35.41
N TRP A 326 2.56 -4.87 -34.68
CA TRP A 326 1.76 -5.36 -33.56
C TRP A 326 1.89 -4.41 -32.36
N LEU A 327 3.11 -3.98 -32.02
CA LEU A 327 3.34 -2.98 -30.97
C LEU A 327 2.70 -1.63 -31.28
N ILE A 328 2.61 -1.23 -32.56
CA ILE A 328 1.88 -0.02 -32.96
C ILE A 328 0.39 -0.13 -32.62
N GLN A 329 -0.20 -1.31 -32.86
CA GLN A 329 -1.61 -1.53 -32.52
C GLN A 329 -1.80 -1.57 -30.99
N GLU A 330 -0.91 -2.23 -30.27
CA GLU A 330 -0.95 -2.31 -28.81
C GLU A 330 -0.77 -0.93 -28.16
N LYS A 331 0.12 -0.10 -28.71
CA LYS A 331 0.29 1.30 -28.32
C LYS A 331 -1.02 2.08 -28.42
N LYS A 332 -1.83 1.90 -29.47
CA LYS A 332 -3.11 2.62 -29.61
C LYS A 332 -4.08 2.25 -28.49
N ASN A 333 -4.23 0.95 -28.20
CA ASN A 333 -5.10 0.45 -27.14
C ASN A 333 -4.63 0.97 -25.78
N THR A 334 -3.33 0.89 -25.53
CA THR A 334 -2.71 1.34 -24.28
C THR A 334 -2.87 2.84 -24.07
N VAL A 335 -2.63 3.67 -25.10
CA VAL A 335 -2.79 5.13 -25.00
C VAL A 335 -4.23 5.51 -24.62
N LEU A 336 -5.23 4.89 -25.25
CA LEU A 336 -6.64 5.13 -24.92
C LEU A 336 -6.93 4.75 -23.46
N PHE A 337 -6.43 3.60 -23.01
CA PHE A 337 -6.59 3.16 -21.63
C PHE A 337 -5.91 4.11 -20.63
N LEU A 338 -4.65 4.48 -20.86
CA LEU A 338 -3.90 5.38 -19.97
C LEU A 338 -4.55 6.77 -19.90
N GLN A 339 -5.00 7.33 -21.02
CA GLN A 339 -5.75 8.59 -21.07
C GLN A 339 -7.03 8.53 -20.23
N SER A 340 -7.75 7.39 -20.25
CA SER A 340 -8.93 7.20 -19.41
C SER A 340 -8.63 7.16 -17.91
N CYS A 341 -7.37 6.86 -17.52
CA CYS A 341 -6.96 6.72 -16.13
C CYS A 341 -6.41 8.02 -15.52
N VAL A 342 -5.85 8.95 -16.31
CA VAL A 342 -5.11 10.15 -15.83
C VAL A 342 -5.88 10.97 -14.80
N SER A 343 -7.20 11.10 -14.96
CA SER A 343 -8.06 11.89 -14.07
C SER A 343 -8.38 11.20 -12.73
N PHE A 344 -8.17 9.88 -12.64
CA PHE A 344 -8.54 9.08 -11.48
C PHE A 344 -7.34 8.71 -10.58
N VAL A 345 -6.12 8.78 -11.12
CA VAL A 345 -4.88 8.58 -10.36
C VAL A 345 -4.34 9.89 -9.79
N ARG A 346 -3.62 9.84 -8.67
CA ARG A 346 -3.08 11.01 -7.97
C ARG A 346 -1.59 10.89 -7.73
N ASP A 347 -0.95 12.04 -7.51
CA ASP A 347 0.45 12.17 -7.09
C ASP A 347 1.40 11.36 -8.02
N ASP A 348 2.29 10.54 -7.44
CA ASP A 348 3.28 9.73 -8.18
C ASP A 348 2.64 8.81 -9.23
N TYR A 349 1.45 8.25 -8.98
CA TYR A 349 0.75 7.41 -9.96
C TYR A 349 0.30 8.21 -11.19
N GLN A 350 -0.11 9.47 -10.98
CA GLN A 350 -0.49 10.36 -12.07
C GLN A 350 0.71 10.69 -12.95
N GLU A 351 1.86 10.99 -12.32
CA GLU A 351 3.09 11.24 -13.07
C GLU A 351 3.53 10.00 -13.85
N ALA A 352 3.47 8.80 -13.27
CA ALA A 352 3.84 7.56 -13.97
C ALA A 352 3.00 7.33 -15.23
N VAL A 353 1.67 7.59 -15.16
CA VAL A 353 0.78 7.50 -16.34
C VAL A 353 1.11 8.57 -17.37
N GLN A 354 1.35 9.82 -16.93
CA GLN A 354 1.74 10.91 -17.83
C GLN A 354 3.06 10.62 -18.54
N LEU A 355 4.07 10.13 -17.82
CA LEU A 355 5.34 9.71 -18.40
C LEU A 355 5.13 8.58 -19.41
N GLY A 356 4.31 7.57 -19.11
CA GLY A 356 3.94 6.54 -20.10
C GLY A 356 3.34 7.13 -21.37
N LEU A 357 2.42 8.10 -21.24
CA LEU A 357 1.82 8.80 -22.39
C LEU A 357 2.83 9.66 -23.18
N VAL A 358 3.76 10.34 -22.50
CA VAL A 358 4.87 11.08 -23.13
C VAL A 358 5.77 10.14 -23.91
N MET A 359 6.19 9.03 -23.29
CA MET A 359 7.09 8.07 -23.92
C MET A 359 6.46 7.38 -25.13
N LEU A 360 5.14 7.17 -25.10
CA LEU A 360 4.36 6.68 -26.23
C LEU A 360 3.99 7.79 -27.25
N GLY A 361 4.40 9.04 -27.04
CA GLY A 361 4.15 10.15 -27.97
C GLY A 361 2.69 10.61 -28.05
N ALA A 362 1.88 10.30 -27.04
CA ALA A 362 0.50 10.80 -26.91
C ALA A 362 0.44 12.17 -26.23
N ILE A 363 1.46 12.50 -25.43
CA ILE A 363 1.72 13.84 -24.90
C ILE A 363 3.03 14.30 -25.53
N ASP A 364 3.05 15.55 -26.00
CA ASP A 364 4.27 16.14 -26.55
C ASP A 364 5.31 16.37 -25.46
N ALA A 365 6.49 15.76 -25.65
CA ALA A 365 7.58 15.77 -24.69
C ALA A 365 8.25 17.14 -24.54
N GLU A 366 8.20 17.98 -25.58
CA GLU A 366 8.77 19.33 -25.58
C GLU A 366 7.95 20.29 -24.73
N THR A 367 6.62 20.08 -24.68
CA THR A 367 5.69 20.91 -23.88
C THR A 367 5.36 20.30 -22.52
N TYR A 368 5.73 19.04 -22.27
CA TYR A 368 5.52 18.38 -20.98
C TYR A 368 6.36 19.01 -19.85
N THR A 369 5.74 19.23 -18.69
CA THR A 369 6.45 19.73 -17.50
C THR A 369 7.17 18.59 -16.79
N TRP A 370 8.48 18.51 -16.97
CA TRP A 370 9.32 17.49 -16.36
C TRP A 370 9.58 17.76 -14.87
N HIS A 371 8.91 17.02 -13.99
CA HIS A 371 9.10 17.15 -12.54
C HIS A 371 10.44 16.58 -12.09
N ARG A 372 11.02 17.21 -11.06
CA ARG A 372 12.25 16.73 -10.41
C ARG A 372 12.06 15.31 -9.89
N PRO A 373 13.01 14.38 -10.13
CA PRO A 373 12.96 13.05 -9.55
C PRO A 373 12.91 13.09 -8.02
N GLY A 374 12.02 12.27 -7.44
CA GLY A 374 11.76 12.20 -6.00
C GLY A 374 12.83 11.44 -5.22
N THR A 375 12.41 10.55 -4.31
CA THR A 375 13.36 9.74 -3.52
C THR A 375 13.73 8.44 -4.24
N PHE A 376 15.00 8.01 -4.16
CA PHE A 376 15.58 6.91 -4.95
C PHE A 376 15.90 5.62 -4.16
N HIS A 377 15.24 5.40 -3.01
CA HIS A 377 15.40 4.16 -2.23
C HIS A 377 14.77 2.97 -2.96
N HIS A 378 15.44 1.80 -2.99
CA HIS A 378 14.93 0.59 -3.64
C HIS A 378 13.58 0.12 -3.08
N ALA A 379 13.26 0.46 -1.83
CA ALA A 379 11.98 0.16 -1.19
C ALA A 379 10.78 0.92 -1.79
N ARG A 380 10.98 1.80 -2.77
CA ARG A 380 9.92 2.48 -3.52
C ARG A 380 9.94 2.02 -4.96
N TRP A 381 9.24 0.93 -5.27
CA TRP A 381 9.17 0.35 -6.60
C TRP A 381 8.78 1.40 -7.68
N MET A 382 7.87 2.34 -7.34
CA MET A 382 7.40 3.41 -8.21
C MET A 382 8.54 4.29 -8.74
N SER A 383 9.66 4.38 -8.02
CA SER A 383 10.83 5.13 -8.48
C SER A 383 11.34 4.63 -9.84
N HIS A 384 11.22 3.34 -10.17
CA HIS A 384 11.61 2.84 -11.49
C HIS A 384 10.75 3.46 -12.61
N LEU A 385 9.43 3.55 -12.40
CA LEU A 385 8.51 4.15 -13.37
C LEU A 385 8.67 5.67 -13.50
N LEU A 386 9.19 6.35 -12.47
CA LEU A 386 9.40 7.79 -12.49
C LEU A 386 10.78 8.20 -12.98
N TYR A 387 11.82 7.43 -12.67
CA TYR A 387 13.20 7.75 -13.03
C TYR A 387 13.55 7.29 -14.44
N VAL A 388 13.21 6.05 -14.79
CA VAL A 388 13.72 5.41 -16.01
C VAL A 388 13.24 6.12 -17.30
N PRO A 389 11.97 6.57 -17.42
CA PRO A 389 11.55 7.42 -18.53
C PRO A 389 12.36 8.71 -18.63
N LYS A 390 12.62 9.40 -17.51
CA LYS A 390 13.40 10.64 -17.48
C LYS A 390 14.87 10.40 -17.87
N MET A 391 15.44 9.29 -17.39
CA MET A 391 16.79 8.87 -17.76
C MET A 391 16.92 8.62 -19.26
N LEU A 392 15.92 7.97 -19.87
CA LEU A 392 15.89 7.76 -21.32
C LEU A 392 15.73 9.08 -22.07
N SER A 393 14.80 9.93 -21.65
CA SER A 393 14.54 11.22 -22.32
C SER A 393 15.76 12.13 -22.34
N PHE A 394 16.59 12.13 -21.29
CA PHE A 394 17.79 12.96 -21.20
C PHE A 394 19.09 12.15 -21.31
N ALA A 395 19.05 11.00 -22.00
CA ALA A 395 20.19 10.10 -22.08
C ALA A 395 21.44 10.74 -22.71
N ASP A 396 21.26 11.58 -23.74
CA ASP A 396 22.36 12.28 -24.41
C ASP A 396 23.07 13.25 -23.47
N GLU A 397 22.30 14.07 -22.75
CA GLU A 397 22.83 15.00 -21.75
C GLU A 397 23.48 14.27 -20.56
N CYS A 398 23.01 13.05 -20.26
CA CYS A 398 23.58 12.22 -19.22
C CYS A 398 24.87 11.50 -19.66
N GLY A 399 25.17 11.45 -20.96
CA GLY A 399 26.30 10.73 -21.52
C GLY A 399 26.20 9.21 -21.36
N TYR A 400 24.99 8.65 -21.46
CA TYR A 400 24.82 7.19 -21.43
C TYR A 400 25.31 6.55 -22.72
N ASP A 401 25.94 5.37 -22.60
CA ASP A 401 26.37 4.60 -23.76
C ASP A 401 25.18 3.92 -24.46
N THR A 402 25.45 3.36 -25.65
CA THR A 402 24.42 2.72 -26.48
C THR A 402 23.72 1.57 -25.77
N ASP A 403 24.45 0.77 -25.00
CA ASP A 403 23.90 -0.39 -24.28
C ASP A 403 22.92 0.05 -23.17
N MET A 404 23.31 1.05 -22.39
CA MET A 404 22.46 1.63 -21.36
C MET A 404 21.20 2.27 -21.98
N VAL A 405 21.35 3.00 -23.09
CA VAL A 405 20.20 3.60 -23.81
C VAL A 405 19.25 2.52 -24.31
N GLU A 406 19.78 1.41 -24.83
CA GLU A 406 18.98 0.29 -25.30
C GLU A 406 18.21 -0.38 -24.14
N LYS A 407 18.88 -0.68 -23.03
CA LYS A 407 18.24 -1.22 -21.81
C LYS A 407 17.16 -0.29 -21.26
N LEU A 408 17.43 1.01 -21.17
CA LEU A 408 16.44 2.00 -20.76
C LEU A 408 15.26 2.01 -21.75
N SER A 409 15.51 1.97 -23.06
CA SER A 409 14.48 1.93 -24.10
C SER A 409 13.57 0.71 -23.95
N VAL A 410 14.16 -0.47 -23.75
CA VAL A 410 13.41 -1.73 -23.54
C VAL A 410 12.59 -1.66 -22.25
N PHE A 411 13.19 -1.21 -21.14
CA PHE A 411 12.47 -1.09 -19.88
C PHE A 411 11.29 -0.11 -19.98
N VAL A 412 11.50 1.06 -20.60
CA VAL A 412 10.43 2.06 -20.78
C VAL A 412 9.36 1.58 -21.75
N LEU A 413 9.73 0.90 -22.83
CA LEU A 413 8.79 0.26 -23.75
C LEU A 413 7.90 -0.74 -23.02
N TYR A 414 8.53 -1.68 -22.32
CA TYR A 414 7.84 -2.73 -21.59
C TYR A 414 6.91 -2.16 -20.51
N THR A 415 7.44 -1.22 -19.71
CA THR A 415 6.68 -0.64 -18.61
C THR A 415 5.52 0.22 -19.09
N SER A 416 5.69 0.96 -20.19
CA SER A 416 4.64 1.82 -20.75
C SER A 416 3.52 1.04 -21.41
N LEU A 417 3.86 -0.03 -22.17
CA LEU A 417 2.89 -0.82 -22.92
C LEU A 417 2.19 -1.90 -22.10
N PHE A 418 2.91 -2.61 -21.23
CA PHE A 418 2.38 -3.82 -20.61
C PHE A 418 2.22 -3.67 -19.10
N TYR A 419 3.27 -3.23 -18.41
CA TYR A 419 3.27 -3.17 -16.94
C TYR A 419 2.29 -2.13 -16.38
N LEU A 420 2.32 -0.89 -16.88
CA LEU A 420 1.45 0.19 -16.39
C LEU A 420 -0.03 -0.19 -16.54
N PRO A 421 -0.51 -0.72 -17.70
CA PRO A 421 -1.88 -1.21 -17.81
C PRO A 421 -2.23 -2.32 -16.83
N TYR A 422 -1.33 -3.29 -16.62
CA TYR A 422 -1.51 -4.34 -15.62
C TYR A 422 -1.65 -3.75 -14.21
N TRP A 423 -0.69 -2.89 -13.81
CA TRP A 423 -0.64 -2.23 -12.51
C TRP A 423 -1.93 -1.47 -12.20
N LEU A 424 -2.45 -0.70 -13.15
CA LEU A 424 -3.66 0.10 -12.93
C LEU A 424 -4.92 -0.76 -12.68
N ARG A 425 -4.89 -2.04 -13.05
CA ARG A 425 -5.99 -3.00 -12.87
C ARG A 425 -5.81 -3.96 -11.69
N VAL A 426 -4.73 -3.84 -10.92
CA VAL A 426 -4.45 -4.75 -9.79
C VAL A 426 -5.45 -4.64 -8.63
N ASN A 427 -6.14 -3.51 -8.52
CA ASN A 427 -7.08 -3.22 -7.44
C ASN A 427 -8.43 -3.96 -7.57
N SER A 428 -8.75 -4.49 -8.76
CA SER A 428 -10.02 -5.18 -9.00
C SER A 428 -9.89 -6.65 -8.61
N ALA A 429 -10.75 -7.11 -7.68
CA ALA A 429 -10.80 -8.50 -7.27
C ALA A 429 -11.45 -9.39 -8.34
N THR A 430 -12.55 -8.92 -8.93
CA THR A 430 -13.32 -9.68 -9.93
C THR A 430 -12.58 -9.82 -11.24
N ASP A 431 -11.78 -8.82 -11.60
CA ASP A 431 -11.02 -8.84 -12.86
C ASP A 431 -9.64 -9.49 -12.66
N ALA A 432 -9.23 -9.78 -11.41
CA ALA A 432 -7.91 -10.30 -11.10
C ALA A 432 -7.57 -11.60 -11.85
N PRO A 433 -8.44 -12.62 -11.92
CA PRO A 433 -8.11 -13.87 -12.59
C PRO A 433 -7.80 -13.66 -14.09
N MET A 434 -8.67 -12.94 -14.81
CA MET A 434 -8.46 -12.67 -16.23
C MET A 434 -7.25 -11.79 -16.47
N ASN A 435 -7.07 -10.75 -15.68
CA ASN A 435 -5.94 -9.83 -15.82
C ASN A 435 -4.60 -10.56 -15.59
N ASP A 436 -4.51 -11.45 -14.59
CA ASP A 436 -3.30 -12.23 -14.34
C ASP A 436 -3.04 -13.27 -15.46
N LEU A 437 -4.09 -13.90 -15.98
CA LEU A 437 -3.99 -14.83 -17.12
C LEU A 437 -3.54 -14.13 -18.41
N GLU A 438 -4.24 -13.06 -18.81
CA GLU A 438 -3.93 -12.27 -20.00
C GLU A 438 -2.51 -11.69 -19.94
N PHE A 439 -2.10 -11.18 -18.77
CA PHE A 439 -0.75 -10.65 -18.60
C PHE A 439 0.31 -11.74 -18.73
N LEU A 440 0.09 -12.93 -18.15
CA LEU A 440 1.00 -14.07 -18.30
C LEU A 440 1.10 -14.49 -19.78
N GLN A 441 -0.02 -14.65 -20.46
CA GLN A 441 -0.08 -15.06 -21.87
C GLN A 441 0.58 -14.04 -22.79
N THR A 442 0.30 -12.75 -22.58
CA THR A 442 0.91 -11.66 -23.36
C THR A 442 2.43 -11.71 -23.24
N ASN A 443 2.97 -11.86 -22.01
CA ASN A 443 4.42 -11.96 -21.82
C ASN A 443 5.00 -13.26 -22.38
N ALA A 444 4.28 -14.39 -22.29
CA ALA A 444 4.73 -15.67 -22.84
C ALA A 444 4.82 -15.66 -24.36
N HIS A 445 3.91 -14.94 -25.03
CA HIS A 445 3.88 -14.84 -26.50
C HIS A 445 4.74 -13.69 -27.05
N LEU A 446 5.09 -12.69 -26.23
CA LEU A 446 5.86 -11.51 -26.66
C LEU A 446 7.13 -11.86 -27.46
N PRO A 447 7.96 -12.85 -27.06
CA PRO A 447 9.15 -13.24 -27.82
C PRO A 447 8.86 -13.87 -29.19
N MET A 448 7.64 -14.38 -29.41
CA MET A 448 7.22 -15.02 -30.66
C MET A 448 6.51 -14.06 -31.61
N MET A 449 5.90 -12.99 -31.07
CA MET A 449 5.03 -12.07 -31.81
C MET A 449 5.78 -10.92 -32.46
N ILE A 450 6.99 -10.63 -32.00
CA ILE A 450 7.80 -9.50 -32.45
C ILE A 450 9.13 -10.05 -32.94
N ASP A 451 9.58 -9.57 -34.09
CA ASP A 451 10.96 -9.80 -34.53
C ASP A 451 11.87 -8.92 -33.67
N VAL A 452 12.27 -9.45 -32.50
CA VAL A 452 12.94 -8.64 -31.48
C VAL A 452 14.37 -8.35 -31.93
N PRO A 453 14.75 -7.07 -32.20
CA PRO A 453 16.11 -6.75 -32.63
C PRO A 453 17.17 -6.96 -31.53
N SER A 454 16.71 -7.16 -30.29
CA SER A 454 17.49 -7.16 -29.06
C SER A 454 17.05 -8.29 -28.12
N ASP A 455 17.98 -9.06 -27.59
CA ASP A 455 17.69 -10.14 -26.63
C ASP A 455 17.03 -9.61 -25.33
N TYR A 456 17.19 -8.32 -25.03
CA TYR A 456 16.71 -7.69 -23.80
C TYR A 456 15.20 -7.77 -23.57
N LEU A 457 14.36 -7.57 -24.60
CA LEU A 457 12.90 -7.63 -24.41
C LEU A 457 12.45 -9.07 -24.14
N ARG A 458 13.10 -10.05 -24.77
CA ARG A 458 12.87 -11.47 -24.52
C ARG A 458 13.26 -11.81 -23.08
N ASP A 459 14.44 -11.39 -22.64
CA ASP A 459 14.92 -11.66 -21.27
C ASP A 459 13.98 -11.05 -20.21
N VAL A 460 13.45 -9.85 -20.44
CA VAL A 460 12.44 -9.22 -19.58
C VAL A 460 11.16 -10.05 -19.53
N ALA A 461 10.62 -10.42 -20.69
CA ALA A 461 9.36 -11.16 -20.78
C ALA A 461 9.48 -12.54 -20.11
N GLU A 462 10.56 -13.27 -20.38
CA GLU A 462 10.83 -14.58 -19.78
C GLU A 462 11.00 -14.48 -18.26
N SER A 463 11.78 -13.51 -17.77
CA SER A 463 11.98 -13.27 -16.33
C SER A 463 10.66 -12.95 -15.62
N VAL A 464 9.81 -12.13 -16.22
CA VAL A 464 8.48 -11.80 -15.68
C VAL A 464 7.56 -13.02 -15.66
N VAL A 465 7.53 -13.82 -16.74
CA VAL A 465 6.74 -15.06 -16.78
C VAL A 465 7.19 -16.06 -15.70
N GLU A 466 8.50 -16.26 -15.56
CA GLU A 466 9.05 -17.14 -14.53
C GLU A 466 8.68 -16.68 -13.12
N LYS A 467 8.69 -15.37 -12.88
CA LYS A 467 8.25 -14.80 -11.60
C LYS A 467 6.74 -15.01 -11.41
N LEU A 468 5.92 -14.63 -12.38
CA LEU A 468 4.45 -14.70 -12.27
C LEU A 468 3.93 -16.13 -12.09
N LYS A 469 4.57 -17.12 -12.72
CA LYS A 469 4.25 -18.55 -12.52
C LYS A 469 4.37 -19.03 -11.07
N ARG A 470 5.09 -18.29 -10.21
CA ARG A 470 5.21 -18.56 -8.75
C ARG A 470 4.16 -17.81 -7.92
N HIS A 471 3.35 -16.94 -8.54
CA HIS A 471 2.39 -16.06 -7.91
C HIS A 471 1.00 -16.13 -8.56
N THR A 472 0.58 -17.31 -9.06
CA THR A 472 -0.71 -17.57 -9.73
C THR A 472 -1.90 -17.66 -8.77
N TRP A 473 -1.89 -16.86 -7.69
CA TRP A 473 -2.88 -16.92 -6.60
C TRP A 473 -4.32 -16.75 -7.10
N TYR A 474 -4.57 -15.77 -7.99
CA TYR A 474 -5.92 -15.50 -8.53
C TYR A 474 -6.35 -16.48 -9.63
N LEU A 475 -5.49 -17.43 -9.98
CA LEU A 475 -5.81 -18.57 -10.85
C LEU A 475 -6.02 -19.86 -10.05
N SER A 476 -5.90 -19.84 -8.72
CA SER A 476 -6.33 -20.98 -7.90
C SER A 476 -7.83 -21.25 -8.07
N GLU A 477 -8.23 -22.50 -7.84
CA GLU A 477 -9.64 -22.92 -7.92
C GLU A 477 -10.57 -22.02 -7.12
N GLU A 478 -10.13 -21.62 -5.92
CA GLU A 478 -10.88 -20.78 -5.00
C GLU A 478 -11.14 -19.36 -5.53
N LEU A 479 -10.26 -18.82 -6.39
CA LEU A 479 -10.30 -17.42 -6.82
C LEU A 479 -10.60 -17.23 -8.31
N ALA A 480 -10.31 -18.21 -9.17
CA ALA A 480 -10.54 -18.09 -10.62
C ALA A 480 -12.01 -17.78 -10.95
N VAL A 481 -12.94 -18.32 -10.15
CA VAL A 481 -14.40 -18.13 -10.26
C VAL A 481 -14.84 -16.67 -10.07
N LEU A 482 -14.01 -15.80 -9.48
CA LEU A 482 -14.31 -14.37 -9.33
C LEU A 482 -14.56 -13.66 -10.68
N THR A 483 -14.03 -14.21 -11.78
CA THR A 483 -14.25 -13.71 -13.15
C THR A 483 -15.73 -13.63 -13.55
N LEU A 484 -16.60 -14.45 -12.96
CA LEU A 484 -18.04 -14.41 -13.21
C LEU A 484 -18.66 -13.03 -12.90
N PHE A 485 -18.05 -12.30 -11.96
CA PHE A 485 -18.53 -11.00 -11.47
C PHE A 485 -17.81 -9.80 -12.10
N SER A 486 -16.83 -10.04 -12.98
CA SER A 486 -16.08 -9.01 -13.72
C SER A 486 -16.95 -8.29 -14.73
N ASP A 487 -16.78 -6.98 -14.88
CA ASP A 487 -17.42 -6.24 -15.98
C ASP A 487 -16.63 -6.32 -17.29
N SER A 488 -15.35 -6.67 -17.20
CA SER A 488 -14.43 -6.73 -18.35
C SER A 488 -14.37 -8.10 -19.01
N SER A 489 -14.75 -9.18 -18.29
CA SER A 489 -14.75 -10.53 -18.83
C SER A 489 -15.86 -10.70 -19.87
N SER A 490 -15.55 -11.39 -20.98
CA SER A 490 -16.51 -11.60 -22.06
C SER A 490 -17.66 -12.52 -21.62
N SER A 491 -18.81 -12.40 -22.29
CA SER A 491 -19.93 -13.33 -22.05
C SER A 491 -19.56 -14.78 -22.37
N THR A 492 -18.63 -14.99 -23.31
CA THR A 492 -18.13 -16.33 -23.68
C THR A 492 -17.33 -16.94 -22.53
N ASP A 493 -16.38 -16.21 -21.96
CA ASP A 493 -15.54 -16.70 -20.86
C ASP A 493 -16.38 -17.00 -19.63
N LYS A 494 -17.32 -16.09 -19.31
CA LYS A 494 -18.27 -16.29 -18.21
C LYS A 494 -19.13 -17.54 -18.40
N LEU A 495 -19.61 -17.77 -19.63
CA LEU A 495 -20.39 -18.97 -19.95
C LEU A 495 -19.56 -20.23 -19.78
N GLN A 496 -18.31 -20.25 -20.27
CA GLN A 496 -17.41 -21.40 -20.13
C GLN A 496 -17.13 -21.72 -18.66
N VAL A 497 -16.87 -20.71 -17.83
CA VAL A 497 -16.66 -20.87 -16.38
C VAL A 497 -17.92 -21.42 -15.71
N ALA A 498 -19.10 -20.85 -15.99
CA ALA A 498 -20.37 -21.32 -15.42
C ALA A 498 -20.70 -22.77 -15.83
N GLN A 499 -20.50 -23.11 -17.10
CA GLN A 499 -20.71 -24.47 -17.62
C GLN A 499 -19.74 -25.47 -16.98
N LYS A 500 -18.46 -25.11 -16.89
CA LYS A 500 -17.46 -25.94 -16.22
C LYS A 500 -17.81 -26.13 -14.75
N LEU A 501 -18.16 -25.07 -14.03
CA LEU A 501 -18.55 -25.15 -12.62
C LEU A 501 -19.78 -26.05 -12.41
N SER A 502 -20.83 -25.90 -13.22
CA SER A 502 -22.05 -26.72 -13.12
C SER A 502 -21.86 -28.23 -13.38
N THR A 503 -20.77 -28.62 -14.04
CA THR A 503 -20.40 -30.03 -14.26
C THR A 503 -19.33 -30.53 -13.29
N THR A 504 -18.81 -29.65 -12.44
CA THR A 504 -17.78 -29.96 -11.45
C THR A 504 -18.42 -30.46 -10.17
N ASP A 505 -17.85 -31.51 -9.58
CA ASP A 505 -18.34 -32.08 -8.31
C ASP A 505 -18.38 -31.00 -7.21
N HIS A 506 -19.52 -30.92 -6.52
CA HIS A 506 -19.71 -30.03 -5.38
C HIS A 506 -19.21 -30.73 -4.11
N PRO A 507 -18.08 -30.31 -3.52
CA PRO A 507 -17.56 -30.94 -2.31
C PRO A 507 -18.45 -30.63 -1.10
N THR A 508 -18.56 -31.58 -0.17
CA THR A 508 -19.31 -31.40 1.08
C THR A 508 -18.53 -30.59 2.12
N GLU A 509 -17.20 -30.62 2.05
CA GLU A 509 -16.28 -29.86 2.90
C GLU A 509 -15.09 -29.35 2.09
N PHE A 510 -14.59 -28.16 2.44
CA PHE A 510 -13.41 -27.57 1.81
C PHE A 510 -12.16 -27.78 2.68
N ILE A 511 -11.05 -28.16 2.05
CA ILE A 511 -9.80 -28.46 2.76
C ILE A 511 -9.12 -27.16 3.21
N ILE A 512 -9.04 -26.97 4.54
CA ILE A 512 -8.28 -25.88 5.17
C ILE A 512 -6.79 -26.00 4.78
N GLY A 513 -6.18 -24.89 4.38
CA GLY A 513 -4.79 -24.85 3.99
C GLY A 513 -4.54 -23.94 2.81
N LYS A 514 -3.24 -23.75 2.54
CA LYS A 514 -2.78 -22.96 1.40
C LYS A 514 -3.39 -23.49 0.09
N PRO A 515 -3.97 -22.63 -0.76
CA PRO A 515 -4.48 -23.05 -2.06
C PRO A 515 -3.37 -23.63 -2.93
N GLN A 516 -3.72 -24.59 -3.78
CA GLN A 516 -2.81 -25.11 -4.78
C GLN A 516 -2.68 -24.10 -5.91
N LEU A 517 -1.47 -23.59 -6.12
CA LEU A 517 -1.21 -22.67 -7.22
C LEU A 517 -1.08 -23.48 -8.53
N PRO A 518 -1.87 -23.19 -9.57
CA PRO A 518 -1.84 -23.97 -10.79
C PRO A 518 -0.58 -23.66 -11.61
N THR A 519 -0.21 -24.63 -12.44
CA THR A 519 0.71 -24.39 -13.56
C THR A 519 -0.09 -23.83 -14.73
N VAL A 520 0.34 -22.72 -15.29
CA VAL A 520 -0.35 -22.02 -16.37
C VAL A 520 0.38 -22.26 -17.69
N ALA A 521 -0.34 -22.78 -18.68
CA ALA A 521 0.13 -22.88 -20.06
C ALA A 521 -0.22 -21.60 -20.84
N ALA A 522 0.47 -21.37 -21.95
CA ALA A 522 0.28 -20.14 -22.74
C ALA A 522 -1.11 -20.09 -23.42
N ASP A 523 -1.74 -21.23 -23.63
CA ASP A 523 -3.06 -21.41 -24.26
C ASP A 523 -4.18 -21.73 -23.26
N SER A 524 -3.90 -21.68 -21.95
CA SER A 524 -4.91 -21.94 -20.90
C SER A 524 -6.10 -20.98 -21.02
N ALA A 525 -7.32 -21.53 -20.89
CA ALA A 525 -8.53 -20.74 -20.71
C ALA A 525 -8.82 -20.56 -19.22
N ILE A 526 -9.56 -19.50 -18.86
CA ILE A 526 -9.93 -19.26 -17.45
C ILE A 526 -10.76 -20.41 -16.86
N SER A 527 -11.54 -21.13 -17.69
CA SER A 527 -12.29 -22.31 -17.29
C SER A 527 -11.41 -23.49 -16.88
N ASP A 528 -10.15 -23.54 -17.30
CA ASP A 528 -9.23 -24.64 -16.96
C ASP A 528 -8.84 -24.63 -15.47
N PHE A 529 -9.07 -23.51 -14.79
CA PHE A 529 -8.79 -23.31 -13.37
C PHE A 529 -10.01 -23.52 -12.48
N ILE A 530 -11.10 -24.06 -13.02
CA ILE A 530 -12.33 -24.34 -12.29
C ILE A 530 -12.39 -25.83 -11.94
N ASP A 531 -12.43 -26.10 -10.64
CA ASP A 531 -12.48 -27.46 -10.05
C ASP A 531 -13.27 -27.41 -8.71
N PRO A 532 -13.43 -28.51 -7.93
CA PRO A 532 -14.33 -28.56 -6.78
C PRO A 532 -14.20 -27.41 -5.79
N ASN A 533 -13.00 -26.87 -5.52
CA ASN A 533 -12.86 -25.77 -4.57
C ASN A 533 -13.40 -24.43 -5.09
N SER A 534 -13.74 -24.31 -6.37
CA SER A 534 -14.43 -23.13 -6.92
C SER A 534 -15.83 -22.91 -6.32
N TRP A 535 -16.47 -23.98 -5.82
CA TRP A 535 -17.75 -23.89 -5.11
C TRP A 535 -17.63 -23.15 -3.77
N MET A 536 -16.42 -23.04 -3.21
CA MET A 536 -16.17 -22.37 -1.92
C MET A 536 -16.72 -20.95 -1.89
N LEU A 537 -16.58 -20.20 -2.98
CA LEU A 537 -17.06 -18.82 -3.05
C LEU A 537 -18.57 -18.74 -2.79
N PHE A 538 -19.36 -19.69 -3.29
CA PHE A 538 -20.81 -19.69 -3.13
C PHE A 538 -21.22 -20.18 -1.75
N ASP A 539 -20.58 -21.23 -1.25
CA ASP A 539 -20.94 -21.85 0.02
C ASP A 539 -20.55 -20.99 1.23
N VAL A 540 -19.32 -20.44 1.23
CA VAL A 540 -18.81 -19.60 2.32
C VAL A 540 -19.55 -18.26 2.39
N MET A 541 -19.99 -17.75 1.24
CA MET A 541 -20.69 -16.45 1.13
C MET A 541 -22.22 -16.59 1.20
N HIS A 542 -22.75 -17.82 1.12
CA HIS A 542 -24.17 -18.11 0.96
C HIS A 542 -24.81 -17.39 -0.24
N PHE A 543 -24.08 -17.37 -1.37
CA PHE A 543 -24.59 -16.79 -2.61
C PHE A 543 -25.51 -17.76 -3.35
N ASP A 544 -26.69 -17.27 -3.71
CA ASP A 544 -27.52 -17.94 -4.70
C ASP A 544 -26.80 -17.95 -6.06
N ASN A 545 -26.90 -19.08 -6.73
CA ASN A 545 -26.15 -19.38 -7.94
C ASN A 545 -27.08 -19.79 -9.11
N SER A 546 -28.40 -19.72 -8.91
CA SER A 546 -29.44 -20.09 -9.88
C SER A 546 -29.29 -19.38 -11.23
N TRP A 547 -28.85 -18.12 -11.19
CA TRP A 547 -28.59 -17.26 -12.35
C TRP A 547 -27.52 -17.82 -13.30
N MET A 548 -26.61 -18.69 -12.84
CA MET A 548 -25.57 -19.30 -13.70
C MET A 548 -26.16 -20.17 -14.81
N SER A 549 -27.40 -20.64 -14.66
CA SER A 549 -28.12 -21.41 -15.69
C SER A 549 -28.71 -20.53 -16.80
N GLU A 550 -28.78 -19.21 -16.59
CA GLU A 550 -29.26 -18.24 -17.57
C GLU A 550 -28.12 -17.73 -18.48
N ASN A 551 -28.48 -16.96 -19.51
CA ASN A 551 -27.49 -16.33 -20.38
C ASN A 551 -26.70 -15.25 -19.61
N PRO A 552 -25.36 -15.18 -19.70
CA PRO A 552 -24.57 -14.14 -19.05
C PRO A 552 -24.99 -12.70 -19.34
N SER A 553 -25.67 -12.45 -20.47
CA SER A 553 -26.20 -11.12 -20.79
C SER A 553 -27.34 -10.67 -19.85
N THR A 554 -28.08 -11.61 -19.23
CA THR A 554 -29.21 -11.31 -18.33
C THR A 554 -28.81 -11.26 -16.86
N TRP A 555 -27.61 -11.70 -16.48
CA TRP A 555 -27.18 -11.77 -15.08
C TRP A 555 -27.27 -10.42 -14.34
N LYS A 556 -27.03 -9.31 -15.05
CA LYS A 556 -27.15 -7.94 -14.47
C LYS A 556 -28.59 -7.53 -14.13
N GLU A 557 -29.58 -8.31 -14.55
CA GLU A 557 -30.99 -8.11 -14.21
C GLU A 557 -31.38 -8.97 -12.99
N ASN A 558 -30.57 -9.98 -12.64
CA ASN A 558 -30.84 -10.89 -11.53
C ASN A 558 -30.43 -10.27 -10.18
N PRO A 559 -31.35 -10.13 -9.21
CA PRO A 559 -31.05 -9.52 -7.91
C PRO A 559 -29.97 -10.26 -7.09
N SER A 560 -29.92 -11.60 -7.16
CA SER A 560 -28.94 -12.42 -6.45
C SER A 560 -27.53 -12.18 -7.00
N TYR A 561 -27.38 -12.13 -8.33
CA TYR A 561 -26.11 -11.80 -8.97
C TYR A 561 -25.63 -10.41 -8.57
N LEU A 562 -26.52 -9.41 -8.62
CA LEU A 562 -26.19 -8.03 -8.22
C LEU A 562 -25.80 -7.95 -6.74
N ALA A 563 -26.46 -8.70 -5.85
CA ALA A 563 -26.10 -8.75 -4.43
C ALA A 563 -24.68 -9.29 -4.22
N ALA A 564 -24.34 -10.42 -4.86
CA ALA A 564 -23.00 -10.99 -4.81
C ALA A 564 -21.96 -10.04 -5.43
N GLN A 565 -22.27 -9.47 -6.59
CA GLN A 565 -21.39 -8.53 -7.29
C GLN A 565 -21.13 -7.26 -6.46
N ASN A 566 -22.12 -6.74 -5.75
CA ASN A 566 -21.98 -5.58 -4.87
C ASN A 566 -21.07 -5.83 -3.65
N ILE A 567 -20.85 -7.10 -3.29
CA ILE A 567 -19.93 -7.50 -2.23
C ILE A 567 -18.52 -7.75 -2.80
N LEU A 568 -18.41 -8.43 -3.94
CA LEU A 568 -17.13 -8.85 -4.51
C LEU A 568 -16.40 -7.75 -5.28
N LYS A 569 -17.09 -6.86 -5.99
CA LYS A 569 -16.44 -5.73 -6.69
C LYS A 569 -15.63 -4.80 -5.76
N PRO A 570 -16.14 -4.39 -4.59
CA PRO A 570 -15.39 -3.54 -3.67
C PRO A 570 -14.39 -4.32 -2.79
N LEU A 571 -14.30 -5.65 -2.92
CA LEU A 571 -13.37 -6.48 -2.15
C LEU A 571 -11.93 -6.03 -2.41
N LYS A 572 -11.18 -5.76 -1.34
CA LYS A 572 -9.80 -5.30 -1.46
C LYS A 572 -8.86 -6.49 -1.60
N VAL A 573 -8.11 -6.49 -2.70
CA VAL A 573 -7.07 -7.48 -3.04
C VAL A 573 -5.66 -6.89 -2.95
N VAL A 574 -5.55 -5.69 -2.38
CA VAL A 574 -4.30 -4.99 -2.09
C VAL A 574 -4.24 -4.68 -0.60
N ASN A 575 -3.03 -4.72 -0.04
CA ASN A 575 -2.82 -4.59 1.40
C ASN A 575 -2.60 -3.15 1.89
N ASP A 576 -2.83 -2.15 1.02
CA ASP A 576 -2.70 -0.72 1.33
C ASP A 576 -3.39 -0.28 2.63
N PRO A 577 -4.58 -0.80 3.03
CA PRO A 577 -5.18 -0.43 4.30
C PRO A 577 -4.30 -0.76 5.51
N ALA A 578 -3.63 -1.91 5.51
CA ALA A 578 -2.70 -2.30 6.57
C ALA A 578 -1.43 -1.44 6.53
N GLU A 579 -0.87 -1.17 5.35
CA GLU A 579 0.28 -0.27 5.19
C GLU A 579 -0.02 1.16 5.69
N ARG A 580 -1.22 1.68 5.39
CA ARG A 580 -1.71 2.98 5.89
C ARG A 580 -1.83 2.97 7.42
N ALA A 581 -2.26 1.85 8.01
CA ALA A 581 -2.32 1.69 9.46
C ALA A 581 -0.92 1.65 10.10
N VAL A 582 0.03 0.93 9.50
CA VAL A 582 1.45 0.94 9.90
C VAL A 582 2.01 2.37 9.84
N LYS A 583 1.70 3.11 8.77
CA LYS A 583 2.10 4.52 8.64
C LYS A 583 1.48 5.40 9.71
N LEU A 584 0.18 5.21 10.00
CA LEU A 584 -0.50 5.94 11.08
C LEU A 584 0.15 5.66 12.44
N PHE A 585 0.52 4.41 12.73
CA PHE A 585 1.25 4.09 13.96
C PHE A 585 2.62 4.76 13.99
N SER A 586 3.42 4.64 12.92
CA SER A 586 4.75 5.26 12.80
C SER A 586 4.71 6.78 13.01
N ASP A 587 3.64 7.41 12.55
CA ASP A 587 3.38 8.84 12.70
C ASP A 587 3.09 9.29 14.15
N PHE A 588 2.82 8.34 15.05
CA PHE A 588 2.42 8.58 16.44
C PHE A 588 3.26 7.78 17.47
N ILE A 589 4.20 6.94 17.03
CA ILE A 589 4.96 5.98 17.87
C ILE A 589 5.65 6.65 19.07
N ASP A 590 6.24 7.82 18.85
CA ASP A 590 6.97 8.59 19.87
C ASP A 590 6.34 9.97 20.14
N ILE A 591 5.11 10.17 19.67
CA ILE A 591 4.41 11.45 19.76
C ILE A 591 3.24 11.29 20.71
N ILE A 592 3.05 12.27 21.59
CA ILE A 592 1.94 12.39 22.55
C ILE A 592 1.96 11.38 23.72
N THR A 593 2.22 10.09 23.50
CA THR A 593 2.21 9.07 24.56
C THR A 593 3.25 7.95 24.34
N HIS A 594 3.90 7.54 25.44
CA HIS A 594 4.77 6.35 25.48
C HIS A 594 4.04 5.10 25.97
N ASP A 595 2.85 5.25 26.57
CA ASP A 595 2.00 4.16 27.02
C ASP A 595 1.32 3.46 25.83
N GLU A 596 1.50 2.14 25.74
CA GLU A 596 1.08 1.35 24.58
C GLU A 596 -0.45 1.22 24.47
N ASP A 597 -1.14 0.96 25.59
CA ASP A 597 -2.60 0.83 25.62
C ASP A 597 -3.28 2.16 25.26
N ASN A 598 -2.76 3.27 25.81
CA ASN A 598 -3.25 4.59 25.46
C ASN A 598 -2.91 4.97 24.01
N ARG A 599 -1.80 4.47 23.45
CA ARG A 599 -1.46 4.65 22.03
C ARG A 599 -2.44 3.90 21.13
N ALA A 600 -2.80 2.66 21.46
CA ALA A 600 -3.81 1.91 20.71
C ALA A 600 -5.14 2.69 20.66
N SER A 601 -5.58 3.22 21.81
CA SER A 601 -6.78 4.06 21.88
C SER A 601 -6.64 5.38 21.09
N LEU A 602 -5.47 6.02 21.13
CA LEU A 602 -5.15 7.21 20.36
C LEU A 602 -5.32 6.98 18.85
N LEU A 603 -4.82 5.87 18.33
CA LEU A 603 -4.87 5.57 16.90
C LEU A 603 -6.32 5.36 16.43
N GLN A 604 -7.15 4.71 17.25
CA GLN A 604 -8.59 4.53 16.99
C GLN A 604 -9.32 5.87 16.87
N VAL A 605 -9.12 6.79 17.82
CA VAL A 605 -9.80 8.09 17.78
C VAL A 605 -9.29 9.00 16.66
N VAL A 606 -7.99 8.92 16.33
CA VAL A 606 -7.40 9.69 15.22
C VAL A 606 -7.91 9.18 13.88
N GLU A 607 -8.00 7.87 13.67
CA GLU A 607 -8.58 7.25 12.48
C GLU A 607 -10.03 7.69 12.28
N ALA A 608 -10.87 7.57 13.31
CA ALA A 608 -12.26 8.00 13.25
C ALA A 608 -12.41 9.51 12.97
N HIS A 609 -11.61 10.36 13.64
CA HIS A 609 -11.67 11.80 13.41
C HIS A 609 -11.18 12.18 11.99
N ARG A 610 -10.20 11.47 11.42
CA ARG A 610 -9.79 11.64 10.01
C ARG A 610 -10.93 11.31 9.05
N GLY A 611 -11.74 10.30 9.36
CA GLY A 611 -12.94 9.94 8.60
C GLY A 611 -14.03 11.02 8.64
N ARG A 612 -14.25 11.67 9.78
CA ARG A 612 -15.29 12.72 9.95
C ARG A 612 -14.91 14.06 9.32
N VAL A 613 -13.68 14.53 9.54
CA VAL A 613 -13.24 15.86 9.08
C VAL A 613 -12.31 15.72 7.89
N LYS A 614 -12.89 15.71 6.68
CA LYS A 614 -12.17 15.56 5.40
C LYS A 614 -11.86 16.89 4.71
N GLY A 615 -12.59 17.96 5.04
CA GLY A 615 -12.49 19.24 4.37
C GLY A 615 -11.41 20.16 4.91
N ARG A 616 -11.14 21.24 4.16
CA ARG A 616 -10.20 22.30 4.52
C ARG A 616 -10.89 23.65 4.74
N ARG A 617 -12.21 23.74 4.52
CA ARG A 617 -12.96 24.99 4.60
C ARG A 617 -13.52 25.17 6.00
N LYS A 618 -13.73 26.42 6.40
CA LYS A 618 -14.33 26.81 7.69
C LYS A 618 -15.57 25.99 8.11
N LEU A 619 -16.52 25.75 7.19
CA LEU A 619 -17.73 24.96 7.48
C LEU A 619 -17.45 23.48 7.75
N ASP A 620 -16.43 22.93 7.10
CA ASP A 620 -16.07 21.52 7.24
C ASP A 620 -15.52 21.24 8.66
N PHE A 621 -15.03 22.28 9.38
CA PHE A 621 -14.60 22.20 10.78
C PHE A 621 -15.73 22.48 11.79
N PHE A 622 -16.79 23.17 11.38
CA PHE A 622 -17.84 23.65 12.29
C PHE A 622 -18.98 22.64 12.47
N ASN A 623 -19.22 21.78 11.47
CA ASN A 623 -20.29 20.78 11.46
C ASN A 623 -19.83 19.38 11.94
N VAL A 624 -18.79 19.31 12.78
CA VAL A 624 -18.08 18.08 13.19
C VAL A 624 -18.56 17.51 14.51
#